data_AF-A0A938ERM9-F1
#
_entry.id   AF-A0A938ERM9-F1
#
_cell.length_a   1.000
_cell.length_b   1.000
_cell.length_c   1.000
_cell.angle_alpha   90.00
_cell.angle_beta   90.00
_cell.angle_gamma   90.00
#
_symmetry.space_group_name_H-M   'P 1'
#
loop_
_entity.id
_entity.type
_entity.pdbx_description
1 polymer ?
#
loop_
_entity_poly.entity_id
_entity_poly.type
_entity_poly.pdbx_seq_one_letter_code
_entity_poly.pdbx_strand_id
1 'polypeptide(L)'
;MTDPAPETPAESTDPSPQPKRFLFLRRREAAAATDPAAQAAATGADTSADADITPDRIRPGVVKRRRRQLTAQYEQGIFDLGGLAMELHSRGLLAEDVMRRRAAEVTDIRAQVDDLSAQLDQLRQDRRDRRQAGRGGSITCPACGFHSRSTANFCAACGA
;
A
#
# COMPACT_ATOMS: atom_id res chain seq x y z
N MET A 1 18.73 13.21 69.41
CA MET A 1 18.47 13.01 67.97
C MET A 1 18.51 11.51 67.74
N THR A 2 17.33 10.98 67.46
CA THR A 2 16.92 9.57 67.53
C THR A 2 17.30 8.83 66.22
N ASP A 3 17.74 7.57 66.38
CA ASP A 3 17.83 6.43 65.44
C ASP A 3 18.42 6.58 64.01
N PRO A 4 19.40 5.73 63.65
CA PRO A 4 19.59 5.21 62.30
C PRO A 4 18.96 3.81 62.16
N ALA A 5 18.13 3.62 61.13
CA ALA A 5 17.53 2.34 60.77
C ALA A 5 17.68 2.06 59.26
N PRO A 6 17.64 0.78 58.84
CA PRO A 6 18.61 0.22 57.89
C PRO A 6 18.09 -0.04 56.47
N GLU A 7 19.07 -0.43 55.64
CA GLU A 7 19.04 -1.12 54.34
C GLU A 7 17.70 -1.70 53.85
N THR A 8 17.39 -1.50 52.57
CA THR A 8 17.01 -2.59 51.64
C THR A 8 17.05 -2.11 50.18
N PRO A 9 17.67 -2.87 49.26
CA PRO A 9 17.60 -2.62 47.83
C PRO A 9 16.27 -3.18 47.29
N ALA A 10 15.45 -2.32 46.70
CA ALA A 10 14.25 -2.77 45.97
C ALA A 10 14.66 -3.28 44.59
N GLU A 11 14.71 -4.59 44.53
CA GLU A 11 14.87 -5.48 43.39
C GLU A 11 13.77 -5.29 42.32
N SER A 12 14.22 -5.33 41.06
CA SER A 12 13.53 -5.75 39.84
C SER A 12 12.09 -5.28 39.55
N THR A 13 11.92 -4.57 38.44
CA THR A 13 10.92 -4.97 37.43
C THR A 13 11.30 -4.41 36.07
N ASP A 14 12.12 -5.17 35.35
CA ASP A 14 12.38 -4.95 33.92
C ASP A 14 11.20 -5.57 33.14
N PRO A 15 10.37 -4.80 32.39
CA PRO A 15 9.31 -5.39 31.59
C PRO A 15 9.93 -6.07 30.37
N SER A 16 10.25 -7.35 30.52
CA SER A 16 10.65 -8.25 29.44
C SER A 16 9.67 -8.15 28.25
N PRO A 17 10.14 -7.89 27.01
CA PRO A 17 9.27 -7.82 25.85
C PRO A 17 8.87 -9.23 25.42
N GLN A 18 7.60 -9.57 25.62
CA GLN A 18 7.01 -10.83 25.15
C GLN A 18 7.16 -10.98 23.63
N PRO A 19 7.80 -12.05 23.11
CA PRO A 19 7.84 -12.30 21.67
C PRO A 19 6.47 -12.78 21.18
N LYS A 20 5.84 -12.01 20.30
CA LYS A 20 4.59 -12.38 19.63
C LYS A 20 4.83 -13.66 18.82
N ARG A 21 4.16 -14.73 19.23
CA ARG A 21 4.22 -16.07 18.63
C ARG A 21 3.76 -15.99 17.16
N PHE A 22 4.70 -16.14 16.23
CA PHE A 22 4.41 -16.32 14.81
C PHE A 22 3.77 -17.70 14.60
N LEU A 23 2.45 -17.74 14.43
CA LEU A 23 1.73 -18.93 13.97
C LEU A 23 1.66 -18.95 12.44
N PHE A 24 2.79 -19.22 11.78
CA PHE A 24 2.78 -19.74 10.41
C PHE A 24 3.97 -20.68 10.21
N LEU A 25 3.87 -21.88 10.78
CA LEU A 25 4.63 -23.05 10.39
C LEU A 25 3.65 -24.08 9.86
N ARG A 26 3.45 -24.09 8.54
CA ARG A 26 3.03 -25.31 7.84
C ARG A 26 4.07 -25.63 6.78
N ARG A 27 5.12 -26.29 7.26
CA ARG A 27 6.03 -27.12 6.46
C ARG A 27 5.21 -28.21 5.78
N ARG A 28 5.26 -28.26 4.45
CA ARG A 28 5.17 -29.51 3.67
C ARG A 28 6.33 -29.50 2.70
N GLU A 29 7.47 -29.98 3.19
CA GLU A 29 8.51 -30.56 2.35
C GLU A 29 8.05 -31.99 2.04
N ALA A 30 7.82 -32.26 0.75
CA ALA A 30 7.91 -33.60 0.20
C ALA A 30 8.75 -33.47 -1.07
N ALA A 31 10.02 -33.84 -0.96
CA ALA A 31 10.88 -34.03 -2.10
C ALA A 31 10.45 -35.32 -2.83
N ALA A 32 10.16 -35.20 -4.13
CA ALA A 32 10.21 -36.30 -5.08
C ALA A 32 10.71 -35.72 -6.40
N ALA A 33 11.96 -36.03 -6.74
CA ALA A 33 12.51 -35.81 -8.06
C ALA A 33 11.77 -36.68 -9.09
N THR A 34 11.39 -36.11 -10.24
CA THR A 34 11.17 -36.83 -11.51
C THR A 34 11.23 -35.85 -12.69
N ASP A 35 12.21 -36.09 -13.56
CA ASP A 35 12.34 -35.89 -15.01
C ASP A 35 12.08 -34.54 -15.73
N PRO A 36 13.08 -34.02 -16.48
CA PRO A 36 12.96 -32.80 -17.30
C PRO A 36 12.19 -32.98 -18.62
N ALA A 37 11.57 -34.14 -18.87
CA ALA A 37 10.78 -34.39 -20.09
C ALA A 37 9.29 -33.96 -19.98
N ALA A 38 8.83 -33.53 -18.80
CA ALA A 38 7.47 -33.06 -18.56
C ALA A 38 7.30 -31.52 -18.66
N GLN A 39 8.38 -30.79 -18.99
CA GLN A 39 8.36 -29.32 -19.11
C GLN A 39 8.00 -28.80 -20.51
N ALA A 40 7.62 -29.67 -21.45
CA ALA A 40 7.23 -29.30 -22.81
C ALA A 40 5.70 -29.28 -23.07
N ALA A 41 4.86 -29.47 -22.03
CA ALA A 41 3.40 -29.56 -22.17
C ALA A 41 2.63 -28.60 -21.24
N ALA A 42 3.22 -27.46 -20.88
CA ALA A 42 2.55 -26.39 -20.13
C ALA A 42 2.48 -25.05 -20.89
N THR A 43 2.70 -25.08 -22.22
CA THR A 43 2.29 -24.01 -23.13
C THR A 43 0.81 -24.20 -23.46
N GLY A 44 -0.07 -23.52 -22.73
CA GLY A 44 -1.50 -23.51 -23.07
C GLY A 44 -2.43 -23.41 -21.87
N ALA A 45 -2.38 -22.29 -21.15
CA ALA A 45 -3.49 -21.86 -20.30
C ALA A 45 -3.48 -20.33 -20.11
N ASP A 46 -3.17 -19.58 -21.16
CA ASP A 46 -3.58 -18.18 -21.27
C ASP A 46 -4.92 -18.16 -22.00
N THR A 47 -6.01 -18.19 -21.24
CA THR A 47 -7.33 -17.86 -21.76
C THR A 47 -8.05 -17.00 -20.71
N SER A 48 -7.80 -15.70 -20.85
CA SER A 48 -8.75 -14.61 -20.63
C SER A 48 -9.81 -14.84 -19.56
N ALA A 49 -9.45 -14.49 -18.32
CA ALA A 49 -10.42 -13.93 -17.38
C ALA A 49 -10.60 -12.43 -17.66
N ASP A 50 -11.04 -12.09 -18.87
CA ASP A 50 -11.71 -10.81 -19.14
C ASP A 50 -13.12 -10.91 -18.55
N ALA A 51 -13.19 -10.88 -17.22
CA ALA A 51 -14.43 -10.67 -16.52
C ALA A 51 -14.80 -9.20 -16.70
N ASP A 52 -15.76 -8.94 -17.59
CA ASP A 52 -16.69 -7.81 -17.57
C ASP A 52 -16.15 -6.57 -16.82
N ILE A 53 -15.32 -5.77 -17.50
CA ILE A 53 -14.95 -4.43 -17.05
C ILE A 53 -16.16 -3.53 -17.32
N THR A 54 -17.21 -3.70 -16.51
CA THR A 54 -17.95 -2.51 -16.10
C THR A 54 -16.92 -1.54 -15.51
N PRO A 55 -16.99 -0.22 -15.75
CA PRO A 55 -16.05 0.77 -15.18
C PRO A 55 -16.31 0.95 -13.67
N ASP A 56 -16.46 -0.17 -12.96
CA ASP A 56 -16.96 -0.28 -11.63
C ASP A 56 -15.77 -0.27 -10.66
N ARG A 57 -15.54 0.94 -10.14
CA ARG A 57 -14.75 1.25 -8.95
C ARG A 57 -13.38 0.56 -8.92
N ILE A 58 -12.45 1.17 -9.64
CA ILE A 58 -11.01 0.93 -9.50
C ILE A 58 -10.65 0.76 -8.00
N ARG A 59 -10.24 -0.45 -7.63
CA ARG A 59 -9.90 -0.77 -6.24
C ARG A 59 -8.62 -0.01 -5.86
N PRO A 60 -8.62 0.86 -4.82
CA PRO A 60 -7.44 1.65 -4.48
C PRO A 60 -6.22 0.81 -4.09
N GLY A 61 -6.42 -0.43 -3.64
CA GLY A 61 -5.33 -1.36 -3.37
C GLY A 61 -4.53 -1.72 -4.63
N VAL A 62 -5.22 -1.90 -5.77
CA VAL A 62 -4.61 -2.22 -7.07
C VAL A 62 -3.79 -1.03 -7.57
N VAL A 63 -4.36 0.18 -7.53
CA VAL A 63 -3.68 1.44 -7.91
C VAL A 63 -2.44 1.67 -7.06
N LYS A 64 -2.54 1.49 -5.74
CA LYS A 64 -1.38 1.61 -4.83
C LYS A 64 -0.28 0.60 -5.15
N ARG A 65 -0.64 -0.66 -5.43
CA ARG A 65 0.32 -1.70 -5.80
C ARG A 65 1.01 -1.36 -7.11
N ARG A 66 0.24 -0.96 -8.13
CA ARG A 66 0.77 -0.57 -9.44
C ARG A 66 1.71 0.63 -9.32
N ARG A 67 1.32 1.66 -8.56
CA ARG A 67 2.18 2.82 -8.30
C ARG A 67 3.51 2.40 -7.69
N ARG A 68 3.50 1.54 -6.65
CA ARG A 68 4.75 1.02 -6.03
C ARG A 68 5.63 0.28 -7.04
N GLN A 69 5.04 -0.53 -7.92
CA GLN A 69 5.77 -1.23 -8.97
C GLN A 69 6.42 -0.26 -9.96
N LEU A 70 5.67 0.74 -10.45
CA LEU A 70 6.20 1.74 -11.36
C LEU A 70 7.26 2.63 -10.70
N THR A 71 7.12 2.96 -9.41
CA THR A 71 8.16 3.67 -8.66
C THR A 71 9.45 2.87 -8.60
N ALA A 72 9.37 1.57 -8.28
CA ALA A 72 10.55 0.70 -8.28
C ALA A 72 11.18 0.57 -9.68
N GLN A 73 10.36 0.50 -10.74
CA GLN A 73 10.84 0.48 -12.12
C GLN A 73 11.51 1.79 -12.52
N TYR A 74 10.98 2.93 -12.09
CA TYR A 74 11.59 4.24 -12.33
C TYR A 74 12.96 4.36 -11.63
N GLU A 75 13.04 3.96 -10.36
CA GLU A 75 14.29 3.96 -9.59
C GLU A 75 15.34 3.06 -10.24
N GLN A 76 14.95 1.85 -10.65
CA GLN A 76 15.81 0.94 -11.39
C GLN A 76 16.24 1.54 -12.73
N GLY A 77 15.33 2.16 -13.47
CA GLY A 77 15.62 2.81 -14.76
C GLY A 77 16.65 3.94 -14.62
N ILE A 78 16.58 4.74 -13.54
CA ILE A 78 17.61 5.75 -13.25
C ILE A 78 18.96 5.10 -13.01
N PHE A 79 18.99 4.04 -12.19
CA PHE A 79 20.21 3.32 -11.88
C PHE A 79 20.86 2.74 -13.15
N ASP A 80 20.06 2.07 -13.98
CA ASP A 80 20.51 1.47 -15.25
C ASP A 80 21.00 2.54 -16.24
N LEU A 81 20.34 3.70 -16.27
CA LEU A 81 20.75 4.82 -17.12
C LEU A 81 22.11 5.39 -16.71
N GLY A 82 22.40 5.46 -15.41
CA GLY A 82 23.72 5.81 -14.90
C GLY A 82 24.80 4.78 -15.27
N GLY A 83 24.48 3.49 -15.14
CA GLY A 83 25.36 2.40 -15.56
C GLY A 83 25.68 2.46 -17.06
N LEU A 84 24.65 2.60 -17.89
CA LEU A 84 24.77 2.74 -19.34
C LEU A 84 25.63 3.95 -19.73
N ALA A 85 25.42 5.11 -19.08
CA ALA A 85 26.22 6.30 -19.34
C ALA A 85 27.70 6.05 -19.07
N MET A 86 28.03 5.41 -17.94
CA MET A 86 29.40 5.08 -17.58
C MET A 86 30.03 4.08 -18.56
N GLU A 87 29.29 3.03 -18.94
CA GLU A 87 29.75 2.03 -19.91
C GLU A 87 30.05 2.65 -21.27
N LEU A 88 29.13 3.46 -21.80
CA LEU A 88 29.31 4.12 -23.10
C LEU A 88 30.43 5.15 -23.07
N HIS A 89 30.54 5.92 -21.98
CA HIS A 89 31.62 6.88 -21.79
C HIS A 89 32.99 6.21 -21.76
N SER A 90 33.14 5.11 -21.02
CA SER A 90 34.40 4.36 -20.92
C SER A 90 34.91 3.83 -22.27
N ARG A 91 34.00 3.63 -23.24
CA ARG A 91 34.31 3.15 -24.60
C ARG A 91 34.40 4.28 -25.64
N GLY A 92 34.19 5.53 -25.24
CA GLY A 92 34.12 6.67 -26.18
C GLY A 92 32.91 6.64 -27.13
N LEU A 93 31.85 5.92 -26.76
CA LEU A 93 30.63 5.71 -27.57
C LEU A 93 29.41 6.44 -27.00
N LEU A 94 29.62 7.46 -26.16
CA LEU A 94 28.53 8.20 -25.53
C LEU A 94 27.83 9.09 -26.57
N ALA A 95 26.77 8.55 -27.16
CA ALA A 95 25.91 9.28 -28.09
C ALA A 95 24.73 9.94 -27.34
N GLU A 96 24.57 11.25 -27.50
CA GLU A 96 23.52 12.02 -26.84
C GLU A 96 22.11 11.50 -27.18
N ASP A 97 21.86 11.12 -28.44
CA ASP A 97 20.55 10.65 -28.89
C ASP A 97 20.12 9.35 -28.20
N VAL A 98 21.07 8.46 -27.93
CA VAL A 98 20.82 7.20 -27.21
C VAL A 98 20.42 7.52 -25.77
N MET A 99 21.16 8.40 -25.10
CA MET A 99 20.86 8.82 -23.74
C MET A 99 19.52 9.55 -23.65
N ARG A 100 19.21 10.42 -24.62
CA ARG A 100 17.93 11.13 -24.71
C ARG A 100 16.76 10.16 -24.85
N ARG A 101 16.86 9.15 -25.72
CA ARG A 101 15.80 8.15 -25.91
C ARG A 101 15.59 7.33 -24.65
N ARG A 102 16.66 6.87 -23.98
CA ARG A 102 16.54 6.11 -22.73
C ARG A 102 15.99 6.94 -21.58
N ALA A 103 16.40 8.21 -21.49
CA ALA A 103 15.84 9.13 -20.51
C ALA A 103 14.33 9.33 -20.74
N ALA A 104 13.88 9.44 -22.00
CA ALA A 104 12.47 9.57 -22.34
C ALA A 104 11.63 8.38 -21.82
N GLU A 105 12.11 7.15 -22.03
CA GLU A 105 11.45 5.93 -21.52
C GLU A 105 11.29 5.96 -19.98
N VAL A 106 12.33 6.39 -19.26
CA VAL A 106 12.29 6.51 -17.79
C VAL A 106 11.34 7.64 -17.35
N THR A 107 11.31 8.76 -18.07
CA THR A 107 10.37 9.85 -17.78
C THR A 107 8.91 9.47 -18.05
N ASP A 108 8.64 8.60 -19.02
CA ASP A 108 7.28 8.10 -19.27
C ASP A 108 6.79 7.24 -18.10
N ILE A 109 7.66 6.44 -17.50
CA ILE A 109 7.34 5.68 -16.28
C ILE A 109 7.03 6.66 -15.13
N ARG A 110 7.81 7.75 -15.02
CA ARG A 110 7.56 8.78 -14.01
C ARG A 110 6.20 9.44 -14.17
N ALA A 111 5.83 9.81 -15.40
CA ALA A 111 4.53 10.38 -15.70
C ALA A 111 3.40 9.45 -15.25
N GLN A 112 3.50 8.15 -15.52
CA GLN A 112 2.52 7.16 -15.05
C GLN A 112 2.43 7.05 -13.52
N VAL A 113 3.55 7.20 -12.80
CA VAL A 113 3.56 7.24 -11.32
C VAL A 113 2.78 8.46 -10.82
N ASP A 114 2.98 9.61 -11.44
CA ASP A 114 2.33 10.86 -11.07
C ASP A 114 0.82 10.79 -11.37
N ASP A 115 0.41 10.21 -12.51
CA ASP A 115 -1.00 9.96 -12.84
C ASP A 115 -1.70 9.08 -11.81
N LEU A 116 -1.09 7.96 -11.42
CA LEU A 116 -1.65 7.08 -10.39
C LEU A 116 -1.68 7.75 -9.02
N SER A 117 -0.77 8.67 -8.75
CA SER A 117 -0.78 9.47 -7.51
C SER A 117 -1.96 10.44 -7.50
N ALA A 118 -2.18 11.16 -8.60
CA ALA A 118 -3.32 12.04 -8.77
C ALA A 118 -4.66 11.29 -8.65
N GLN A 119 -4.77 10.11 -9.27
CA GLN A 119 -5.96 9.25 -9.15
C GLN A 119 -6.22 8.83 -7.68
N LEU A 120 -5.18 8.47 -6.93
CA LEU A 120 -5.32 8.12 -5.51
C LEU A 120 -5.78 9.31 -4.67
N ASP A 121 -5.35 10.52 -5.00
CA ASP A 121 -5.74 11.74 -4.32
C ASP A 121 -7.19 12.13 -4.62
N GLN A 122 -7.64 11.99 -5.87
CA GLN A 122 -9.06 12.08 -6.23
C GLN A 122 -9.90 11.08 -5.42
N LEU A 123 -9.52 9.80 -5.40
CA LEU A 123 -10.25 8.78 -4.62
C LEU A 123 -10.31 9.10 -3.12
N ARG A 124 -9.29 9.76 -2.57
CA ARG A 124 -9.30 10.23 -1.18
C ARG A 124 -10.25 11.41 -1.01
N GLN A 125 -10.23 12.36 -1.94
CA GLN A 125 -11.09 13.53 -1.91
C GLN A 125 -12.57 13.13 -2.01
N ASP A 126 -12.95 12.28 -2.97
CA ASP A 126 -14.31 11.77 -3.13
C ASP A 126 -14.85 11.07 -1.87
N ARG A 127 -13.96 10.43 -1.11
CA ARG A 127 -14.32 9.79 0.16
C ARG A 127 -14.51 10.82 1.27
N ARG A 128 -13.71 11.88 1.30
CA ARG A 128 -13.90 12.99 2.23
C ARG A 128 -15.22 13.69 1.94
N ASP A 129 -15.50 13.97 0.68
CA ASP A 129 -16.70 14.70 0.26
C ASP A 129 -17.96 13.89 0.55
N ARG A 130 -17.97 12.58 0.25
CA ARG A 130 -19.07 11.68 0.66
C ARG A 130 -19.28 11.64 2.18
N ARG A 131 -18.19 11.63 2.96
CA ARG A 131 -18.26 11.67 4.43
C ARG A 131 -18.73 13.03 4.96
N GLN A 132 -18.54 14.12 4.23
CA GLN A 132 -19.00 15.45 4.61
C GLN A 132 -20.47 15.63 4.23
N ALA A 133 -20.88 15.19 3.02
CA ALA A 133 -22.27 15.19 2.59
C ALA A 133 -23.18 14.37 3.52
N GLY A 134 -22.70 13.25 4.06
CA GLY A 134 -23.41 12.47 5.08
C GLY A 134 -23.39 13.07 6.49
N ARG A 135 -22.57 14.09 6.75
CA ARG A 135 -22.44 14.78 8.06
C ARG A 135 -23.13 16.14 7.98
N GLY A 136 -24.46 16.15 7.89
CA GLY A 136 -25.18 17.42 7.81
C GLY A 136 -26.70 17.35 7.91
N GLY A 137 -27.29 16.15 7.96
CA GLY A 137 -28.73 16.02 8.20
C GLY A 137 -29.05 16.44 9.63
N SER A 138 -29.63 17.63 9.80
CA SER A 138 -30.27 17.98 11.05
C SER A 138 -31.59 17.21 11.15
N ILE A 139 -31.73 16.38 12.17
CA ILE A 139 -32.95 15.60 12.43
C ILE A 139 -33.63 16.16 13.68
N THR A 140 -34.94 16.31 13.60
CA THR A 140 -35.79 16.65 14.75
C THR A 140 -36.44 15.37 15.26
N CYS A 141 -36.28 15.09 16.55
CA CYS A 141 -36.86 13.89 17.17
C CYS A 141 -38.39 13.94 17.12
N PRO A 142 -39.08 12.91 16.61
CA PRO A 142 -40.54 12.88 16.58
C PRO A 142 -41.17 12.70 17.97
N ALA A 143 -40.44 12.15 18.95
CA ALA A 143 -40.96 11.89 20.29
C ALA A 143 -40.89 13.12 21.22
N CYS A 144 -39.78 13.87 21.20
CA CYS A 144 -39.55 14.98 22.13
C CYS A 144 -39.29 16.34 21.46
N GLY A 145 -39.21 16.40 20.13
CA GLY A 145 -38.94 17.64 19.38
C GLY A 145 -37.50 18.14 19.45
N PHE A 146 -36.58 17.42 20.11
CA PHE A 146 -35.18 17.82 20.22
C PHE A 146 -34.51 17.87 18.83
N HIS A 147 -33.84 18.98 18.53
CA HIS A 147 -33.14 19.19 17.27
C HIS A 147 -31.68 18.77 17.40
N SER A 148 -31.25 17.79 16.61
CA SER A 148 -29.89 17.26 16.63
C SER A 148 -29.24 17.37 15.26
N ARG A 149 -27.95 17.75 15.25
CA ARG A 149 -27.08 17.70 14.05
C ARG A 149 -26.43 16.33 13.84
N SER A 150 -26.82 15.34 14.65
CA SER A 150 -26.28 13.99 14.56
C SER A 150 -27.18 13.10 13.72
N THR A 151 -26.58 12.17 12.99
CA THR A 151 -27.26 11.03 12.36
C THR A 151 -27.37 9.83 13.32
N ALA A 152 -27.52 10.10 14.62
CA ALA A 152 -27.62 9.06 15.63
C ALA A 152 -28.97 8.33 15.51
N ASN A 153 -28.98 7.03 15.77
CA ASN A 153 -30.22 6.24 15.74
C ASN A 153 -31.14 6.52 16.94
N PHE A 154 -30.62 7.14 18.01
CA PHE A 154 -31.34 7.44 19.23
C PHE A 154 -31.21 8.93 19.59
N CYS A 155 -32.27 9.50 20.15
CA CYS A 155 -32.30 10.86 20.62
C CYS A 155 -31.39 11.06 21.84
N ALA A 156 -30.49 12.05 21.80
CA ALA A 156 -29.62 12.39 22.92
C ALA A 156 -30.37 12.97 24.14
N ALA A 157 -31.60 13.47 23.95
CA ALA A 157 -32.41 14.06 25.03
C ALA A 157 -33.34 13.05 25.70
N CYS A 158 -34.01 12.17 24.94
CA CYS A 158 -35.01 11.24 25.48
C CYS A 158 -34.68 9.76 25.29
N GLY A 159 -33.59 9.41 24.60
CA GLY A 159 -33.15 8.03 24.36
C GLY A 159 -34.00 7.21 23.39
N ALA A 160 -35.10 7.78 22.88
CA ALA A 160 -35.98 7.17 21.89
C ALA A 160 -35.43 7.27 20.46
#